data_AF-A0A7W1SQP7-F1
#
_entry.id   AF-A0A7W1SQP7-F1
#
_cell.length_a   1.000
_cell.length_b   1.000
_cell.length_c   1.000
_cell.angle_alpha   90.00
_cell.angle_beta   90.00
_cell.angle_gamma   90.00
#
_symmetry.space_group_name_H-M   'P 1'
#
loop_
_entity.id
_entity.type
_entity.pdbx_description
1 polymer ?
#
loop_
_entity_poly.entity_id
_entity_poly.type
_entity_poly.pdbx_seq_one_letter_code
_entity_poly.pdbx_strand_id
1 'polypeptide(L)'
;ARTAWEKIDIERGNKEGTYFISLSKKDETHRFACIPVIASNDYKGAVKEYERLHQIYKAKEESRHQQDAKKQRQMEAKQEKFEKEQLINQRIAEQARKRASALYETENLVFRTFQVTNFGIWNSDAPNLLPQGQMIAANYVDENGTAVKMTKAFLVEKNKNALFAYQNPSSLQFNPDSDNMLIGITVENLICFVNYTNFKFIDRKSKSHTLQLKVINEKAKSSDDILQLLHI
;
A
#
# COMPACT_ATOMS: atom_id res chain seq x y z
N ALA A 1 48.64 -31.12 -12.49
CA ALA A 1 47.60 -30.07 -12.46
C ALA A 1 48.09 -28.92 -11.58
N ARG A 2 47.87 -27.65 -11.95
CA ARG A 2 48.18 -26.49 -11.09
C ARG A 2 46.96 -26.18 -10.21
N THR A 3 47.13 -26.25 -8.90
CA THR A 3 46.07 -25.91 -7.94
C THR A 3 46.21 -24.45 -7.52
N ALA A 4 45.17 -23.64 -7.76
CA ALA A 4 45.07 -22.29 -7.21
C ALA A 4 44.49 -22.37 -5.78
N TRP A 5 45.21 -21.78 -4.82
CA TRP A 5 44.85 -21.70 -3.40
C TRP A 5 44.18 -20.35 -3.10
N GLU A 6 43.22 -20.35 -2.18
CA GLU A 6 42.40 -19.16 -1.87
C GLU A 6 43.00 -18.35 -0.71
N LYS A 7 43.62 -19.03 0.26
CA LYS A 7 44.31 -18.40 1.39
C LYS A 7 45.66 -19.06 1.63
N ILE A 8 46.66 -18.24 1.94
CA ILE A 8 48.01 -18.65 2.33
C ILE A 8 48.31 -17.98 3.66
N ASP A 9 48.68 -18.78 4.67
CA ASP A 9 49.12 -18.29 5.98
C ASP A 9 50.55 -18.78 6.25
N ILE A 10 51.34 -17.93 6.90
CA ILE A 10 52.73 -18.23 7.26
C ILE A 10 52.93 -17.91 8.74
N GLU A 11 53.26 -18.95 9.51
CA GLU A 11 53.50 -18.87 10.94
C GLU A 11 54.95 -19.26 11.25
N ARG A 12 55.49 -18.75 12.36
CA ARG A 12 56.79 -19.22 12.86
C ARG A 12 56.63 -20.64 13.39
N GLY A 13 57.59 -21.49 13.05
CA GLY A 13 57.69 -22.85 13.55
C GLY A 13 58.28 -22.92 14.95
N ASN A 14 58.28 -24.12 15.53
CA ASN A 14 58.69 -24.35 16.92
C ASN A 14 60.20 -24.21 17.14
N LYS A 15 61.01 -24.18 16.08
CA LYS A 15 62.46 -24.01 16.12
C LYS A 15 62.85 -22.72 15.40
N GLU A 16 63.91 -22.07 15.87
CA GLU A 16 64.47 -20.90 15.20
C GLU A 16 64.80 -21.23 13.73
N GLY A 17 64.36 -20.36 12.81
CA GLY A 17 64.54 -20.56 11.36
C GLY A 17 63.55 -21.52 10.70
N THR A 18 62.57 -22.06 11.42
CA THR A 18 61.49 -22.87 10.82
C THR A 18 60.19 -22.07 10.71
N TYR A 19 59.39 -22.37 9.68
CA TYR A 19 58.09 -21.75 9.42
C TYR A 19 57.07 -22.81 9.05
N PHE A 20 55.81 -22.55 9.35
CA PHE A 20 54.68 -23.33 8.83
C PHE A 20 53.98 -22.54 7.74
N ILE A 21 53.78 -23.14 6.58
CA ILE A 21 52.94 -22.59 5.51
C ILE A 21 51.64 -23.38 5.48
N SER A 22 50.52 -22.69 5.65
CA SER A 22 49.18 -23.25 5.54
C SER A 22 48.54 -22.77 4.24
N LEU A 23 48.14 -23.70 3.37
CA LEU A 23 47.43 -23.43 2.13
C LEU A 23 46.00 -23.92 2.28
N SER A 24 45.03 -23.02 2.11
CA SER A 24 43.61 -23.33 2.26
C SER A 24 42.84 -23.05 0.98
N LYS A 25 41.90 -23.94 0.68
CA LYS A 25 40.92 -23.82 -0.42
C LYS A 25 39.63 -24.52 0.00
N LYS A 26 38.52 -23.80 0.07
CA LYS A 26 37.26 -24.31 0.64
C LYS A 26 37.50 -24.98 2.01
N ASP A 27 37.18 -26.27 2.14
CA ASP A 27 37.30 -27.06 3.38
C ASP A 27 38.63 -27.82 3.51
N GLU A 28 39.53 -27.70 2.54
CA GLU A 28 40.84 -28.36 2.55
C GLU A 28 41.92 -27.38 3.02
N THR A 29 42.70 -27.79 4.03
CA THR A 29 43.88 -27.06 4.51
C THR A 29 45.08 -27.99 4.60
N HIS A 30 46.17 -27.62 3.93
CA HIS A 30 47.44 -28.33 3.99
C HIS A 30 48.48 -27.49 4.70
N ARG A 31 49.15 -28.07 5.71
CA ARG A 31 50.20 -27.41 6.49
C ARG A 31 51.56 -28.07 6.23
N PHE A 32 52.55 -27.26 5.89
CA PHE A 32 53.91 -27.70 5.57
C PHE A 32 54.92 -27.04 6.50
N ALA A 33 55.86 -27.82 7.04
CA ALA A 33 57.04 -27.28 7.74
C ALA A 33 58.11 -26.93 6.71
N CYS A 34 58.55 -25.68 6.70
CA CYS A 34 59.46 -25.12 5.71
C CYS A 34 60.66 -24.45 6.38
N ILE A 35 61.82 -24.54 5.73
CA ILE A 35 63.03 -23.79 6.08
C ILE A 35 63.33 -22.86 4.90
N PRO A 36 63.45 -21.54 5.11
CA PRO A 36 63.73 -20.62 4.03
C PRO A 36 65.16 -20.82 3.54
N VAL A 37 65.33 -21.06 2.24
CA VAL A 37 66.66 -21.19 1.63
C VAL A 37 67.18 -19.78 1.33
N ILE A 38 67.86 -19.18 2.30
CA ILE A 38 68.50 -17.87 2.18
C ILE A 38 69.97 -18.06 2.52
N ALA A 39 70.87 -17.51 1.70
CA ALA A 39 72.31 -17.52 2.01
C ALA A 39 72.53 -16.88 3.39
N SER A 40 73.38 -17.48 4.23
CA SER A 40 73.61 -17.09 5.63
C SER A 40 73.83 -15.59 5.85
N ASN A 41 74.39 -14.88 4.87
CA ASN A 41 74.67 -13.44 4.95
C ASN A 41 73.43 -12.54 4.81
N ASP A 42 72.35 -13.05 4.18
CA ASP A 42 71.14 -12.27 3.86
C ASP A 42 69.93 -12.60 4.76
N TYR A 43 70.05 -13.63 5.62
CA TYR A 43 68.96 -14.12 6.46
C TYR A 43 68.41 -13.04 7.41
N LYS A 44 69.28 -12.26 8.07
CA LYS A 44 68.86 -11.19 8.98
C LYS A 44 68.06 -10.10 8.26
N GLY A 45 68.46 -9.75 7.03
CA GLY A 45 67.74 -8.77 6.20
C GLY A 45 66.36 -9.28 5.77
N ALA A 46 66.28 -10.54 5.34
CA ALA A 46 65.04 -11.16 4.90
C ALA A 46 64.02 -11.35 6.03
N VAL A 47 64.47 -11.72 7.24
CA VAL A 47 63.58 -11.81 8.41
C VAL A 47 62.99 -10.44 8.76
N LYS A 48 63.81 -9.38 8.72
CA LYS A 48 63.34 -8.01 8.99
C LYS A 48 62.31 -7.55 7.95
N GLU A 49 62.54 -7.86 6.68
CA GLU A 49 61.59 -7.53 5.61
C GLU A 49 60.30 -8.34 5.71
N TYR A 50 60.38 -9.62 6.06
CA TYR A 50 59.22 -10.46 6.34
C TYR A 50 58.39 -9.88 7.49
N GLU A 51 59.01 -9.52 8.62
CA GLU A 51 58.31 -8.94 9.76
C GLU A 51 57.58 -7.65 9.37
N ARG A 52 58.23 -6.78 8.59
CA ARG A 52 57.64 -5.54 8.08
C ARG A 52 56.42 -5.81 7.19
N LEU A 53 56.55 -6.71 6.22
CA LEU A 53 55.47 -7.06 5.29
C LEU A 53 54.32 -7.78 6.01
N HIS A 54 54.62 -8.63 6.98
CA HIS A 54 53.62 -9.35 7.78
C HIS A 54 52.78 -8.40 8.63
N GLN A 55 53.39 -7.39 9.25
CA GLN A 55 52.66 -6.36 9.99
C GLN A 55 51.72 -5.56 9.09
N ILE A 56 52.17 -5.16 7.90
CA ILE A 56 51.34 -4.45 6.91
C ILE A 56 50.17 -5.34 6.47
N TYR A 57 50.43 -6.63 6.21
CA TYR A 57 49.39 -7.59 5.84
C TYR A 57 48.33 -7.72 6.92
N LYS A 58 48.73 -7.92 8.18
CA LYS A 58 47.80 -8.03 9.33
C LYS A 58 46.94 -6.79 9.49
N ALA A 59 47.53 -5.60 9.43
CA ALA A 59 46.78 -4.34 9.51
C ALA A 59 45.75 -4.20 8.37
N LYS A 60 46.11 -4.64 7.16
CA LYS A 60 45.19 -4.62 6.00
C LYS A 60 44.06 -5.65 6.14
N GLU A 61 44.34 -6.81 6.71
CA GLU A 61 43.33 -7.84 7.00
C GLU A 61 42.33 -7.36 8.06
N GLU A 62 42.79 -6.78 9.16
CA GLU A 62 41.93 -6.17 10.18
C GLU A 62 41.06 -5.05 9.61
N SER A 63 41.65 -4.17 8.78
CA SER A 63 40.89 -3.10 8.13
C SER A 63 39.79 -3.63 7.20
N ARG A 64 40.06 -4.70 6.43
CA ARG A 64 39.05 -5.37 5.61
C ARG A 64 37.92 -5.96 6.46
N HIS A 65 38.25 -6.69 7.52
CA HIS A 65 37.24 -7.25 8.43
C HIS A 65 36.34 -6.16 9.04
N GLN A 66 36.91 -5.03 9.45
CA GLN A 66 36.12 -3.90 9.96
C GLN A 66 35.21 -3.28 8.89
N GLN A 67 35.70 -3.13 7.66
CA GLN A 67 34.91 -2.61 6.54
C GLN A 67 33.76 -3.54 6.18
N ASP A 68 34.02 -4.85 6.12
CA ASP A 68 33.00 -5.85 5.79
C ASP A 68 31.94 -5.95 6.90
N ALA A 69 32.36 -5.92 8.18
CA ALA A 69 31.42 -5.85 9.31
C ALA A 69 30.55 -4.57 9.25
N LYS A 70 31.12 -3.42 8.87
CA LYS A 70 30.37 -2.18 8.72
C LYS A 70 29.38 -2.25 7.55
N LYS A 71 29.79 -2.79 6.40
CA LYS A 71 28.91 -2.99 5.24
C LYS A 71 27.77 -3.94 5.59
N GLN A 72 28.06 -5.04 6.27
CA GLN A 72 27.07 -6.03 6.67
C GLN A 72 26.01 -5.40 7.58
N ARG A 73 26.43 -4.66 8.62
CA ARG A 73 25.50 -3.92 9.50
C ARG A 73 24.65 -2.89 8.74
N GLN A 74 25.23 -2.21 7.75
CA GLN A 74 24.48 -1.27 6.93
C GLN A 74 23.45 -1.96 6.02
N MET A 75 23.79 -3.12 5.47
CA MET A 75 22.88 -3.92 4.66
C MET A 75 21.73 -4.47 5.50
N GLU A 76 22.01 -5.03 6.68
CA GLU A 76 20.99 -5.51 7.63
C GLU A 76 20.05 -4.38 8.04
N ALA A 77 20.58 -3.21 8.41
CA ALA A 77 19.75 -2.06 8.77
C ALA A 77 18.90 -1.53 7.60
N LYS A 78 19.38 -1.62 6.36
CA LYS A 78 18.59 -1.27 5.17
C LYS A 78 17.50 -2.30 4.90
N GLN A 79 17.82 -3.58 5.04
CA GLN A 79 16.89 -4.68 4.84
C GLN A 79 15.75 -4.61 5.86
N GLU A 80 16.07 -4.39 7.14
CA GLU A 80 15.06 -4.24 8.20
C GLU A 80 14.11 -3.05 7.94
N LYS A 81 14.65 -1.92 7.47
CA LYS A 81 13.82 -0.76 7.09
C LYS A 81 12.90 -1.08 5.92
N PHE A 82 13.44 -1.70 4.87
CA PHE A 82 12.67 -2.09 3.69
C PHE A 82 11.56 -3.08 4.05
N GLU A 83 11.84 -4.08 4.88
CA GLU A 83 10.85 -5.05 5.34
C GLU A 83 9.73 -4.39 6.17
N LYS A 84 10.07 -3.44 7.05
CA LYS A 84 9.09 -2.66 7.79
C LYS A 84 8.21 -1.82 6.86
N GLU A 85 8.79 -1.16 5.87
CA GLU A 85 8.04 -0.38 4.87
C GLU A 85 7.11 -1.27 4.05
N GLN A 86 7.58 -2.44 3.61
CA GLN A 86 6.76 -3.41 2.88
C GLN A 86 5.57 -3.88 3.71
N LEU A 87 5.79 -4.20 4.99
CA LEU A 87 4.71 -4.63 5.88
C LEU A 87 3.66 -3.52 6.09
N ILE A 88 4.10 -2.27 6.25
CA ILE A 88 3.20 -1.11 6.36
C ILE A 88 2.39 -0.95 5.06
N ASN A 89 3.06 -0.98 3.91
CA ASN A 89 2.41 -0.84 2.61
C ASN A 89 1.40 -1.98 2.34
N GLN A 90 1.74 -3.22 2.69
CA GLN A 90 0.83 -4.35 2.61
C GLN A 90 -0.41 -4.16 3.48
N ARG A 91 -0.25 -3.70 4.73
CA ARG A 91 -1.38 -3.41 5.62
C ARG A 91 -2.27 -2.30 5.07
N ILE A 92 -1.69 -1.23 4.54
CA ILE A 92 -2.45 -0.14 3.91
C ILE A 92 -3.22 -0.67 2.69
N ALA A 93 -2.56 -1.45 1.84
CA ALA A 93 -3.20 -2.03 0.66
C ALA A 93 -4.33 -3.01 1.03
N GLU A 94 -4.15 -3.84 2.04
CA GLU A 94 -5.17 -4.76 2.53
C GLU A 94 -6.37 -4.00 3.12
N GLN A 95 -6.13 -2.96 3.93
CA GLN A 95 -7.19 -2.10 4.44
C GLN A 95 -7.95 -1.40 3.32
N ALA A 96 -7.25 -0.89 2.30
CA ALA A 96 -7.86 -0.28 1.13
C ALA A 96 -8.73 -1.29 0.36
N ARG A 97 -8.25 -2.53 0.16
CA ARG A 97 -9.03 -3.61 -0.47
C ARG A 97 -10.28 -3.97 0.33
N LYS A 98 -10.17 -4.12 1.65
CA LYS A 98 -11.32 -4.40 2.52
C LYS A 98 -12.36 -3.28 2.46
N ARG A 99 -11.93 -2.01 2.47
CA ARG A 99 -12.82 -0.86 2.30
C ARG A 99 -13.50 -0.86 0.93
N ALA A 100 -12.75 -1.11 -0.14
CA ALA A 100 -13.30 -1.18 -1.50
C ALA A 100 -14.32 -2.31 -1.65
N SER A 101 -14.04 -3.50 -1.11
CA SER A 101 -14.98 -4.64 -1.09
C SER A 101 -16.27 -4.28 -0.34
N ALA A 102 -16.14 -3.69 0.85
CA ALA A 102 -17.31 -3.30 1.65
C ALA A 102 -18.16 -2.22 0.96
N LEU A 103 -17.52 -1.26 0.28
CA LEU A 103 -18.23 -0.24 -0.53
C LEU A 103 -18.97 -0.89 -1.71
N TYR A 104 -18.33 -1.84 -2.39
CA TYR A 104 -18.93 -2.57 -3.51
C TYR A 104 -20.11 -3.43 -3.07
N GLU A 105 -20.04 -4.05 -1.89
CA GLU A 105 -21.17 -4.79 -1.30
C GLU A 105 -22.36 -3.87 -1.01
N THR A 106 -22.14 -2.71 -0.40
CA THR A 106 -23.20 -1.71 -0.13
C THR A 106 -23.81 -1.18 -1.44
N GLU A 107 -22.99 -0.89 -2.44
CA GLU A 107 -23.43 -0.46 -3.77
C GLU A 107 -24.32 -1.51 -4.44
N ASN A 108 -23.90 -2.77 -4.43
CA ASN A 108 -24.70 -3.88 -4.95
C ASN A 108 -26.01 -4.05 -4.19
N LEU A 109 -26.01 -3.82 -2.87
CA LEU A 109 -27.22 -3.89 -2.06
C LEU A 109 -28.23 -2.82 -2.50
N VAL A 110 -27.79 -1.56 -2.62
CA VAL A 110 -28.62 -0.46 -3.12
C VAL A 110 -29.17 -0.78 -4.51
N PHE A 111 -28.30 -1.22 -5.42
CA PHE A 111 -28.68 -1.54 -6.79
C PHE A 111 -29.72 -2.66 -6.87
N ARG A 112 -29.54 -3.74 -6.08
CA ARG A 112 -30.50 -4.85 -5.99
C ARG A 112 -31.86 -4.40 -5.44
N THR A 113 -31.87 -3.50 -4.45
CA THR A 113 -33.12 -2.95 -3.91
C THR A 113 -33.95 -2.26 -5.00
N PHE A 114 -33.29 -1.52 -5.88
CA PHE A 114 -33.98 -0.85 -7.00
C PHE A 114 -34.36 -1.79 -8.13
N GLN A 115 -33.59 -2.86 -8.38
CA GLN A 115 -34.03 -3.93 -9.29
C GLN A 115 -35.30 -4.62 -8.80
N VAL A 116 -35.39 -4.94 -7.51
CA VAL A 116 -36.55 -5.62 -6.91
C VAL A 116 -37.81 -4.76 -6.96
N THR A 117 -37.67 -3.44 -6.79
CA THR A 117 -38.79 -2.48 -6.91
C THR A 117 -39.16 -2.14 -8.35
N ASN A 118 -38.65 -2.93 -9.32
CA ASN A 118 -38.92 -2.79 -10.75
C ASN A 118 -38.44 -1.47 -11.33
N PHE A 119 -37.51 -0.75 -10.68
CA PHE A 119 -36.81 0.37 -11.32
C PHE A 119 -35.89 -0.14 -12.40
N GLY A 120 -35.99 0.45 -13.58
CA GLY A 120 -35.08 0.17 -14.68
C GLY A 120 -33.70 0.70 -14.33
N ILE A 121 -32.70 -0.19 -14.27
CA ILE A 121 -31.32 0.25 -14.40
C ILE A 121 -31.16 0.65 -15.86
N TRP A 122 -31.04 1.94 -16.09
CA TRP A 122 -30.79 2.40 -17.43
C TRP A 122 -29.32 2.15 -17.76
N ASN A 123 -29.07 1.01 -18.41
CA ASN A 123 -27.72 0.60 -18.80
C ASN A 123 -27.28 1.36 -20.06
N SER A 124 -26.03 1.82 -20.03
CA SER A 124 -25.47 2.85 -20.91
C SER A 124 -25.01 2.32 -22.28
N ASP A 125 -25.88 1.68 -23.06
CA ASP A 125 -25.62 1.45 -24.50
C ASP A 125 -25.99 2.68 -25.36
N ALA A 126 -26.59 3.70 -24.73
CA ALA A 126 -26.67 5.06 -25.24
C ALA A 126 -26.13 5.99 -24.13
N PRO A 127 -24.92 6.58 -24.28
CA PRO A 127 -24.37 7.53 -23.32
C PRO A 127 -25.12 8.87 -23.42
N ASN A 128 -26.40 8.89 -23.08
CA ASN A 128 -27.17 10.11 -22.95
C ASN A 128 -27.26 10.50 -21.47
N LEU A 129 -26.50 11.57 -21.20
CA LEU A 129 -26.70 12.68 -20.26
C LEU A 129 -27.52 12.35 -19.01
N LEU A 130 -26.88 12.56 -17.86
CA LEU A 130 -27.51 12.85 -16.57
C LEU A 130 -28.91 13.48 -16.73
N PRO A 131 -29.86 13.19 -15.82
CA PRO A 131 -31.25 13.64 -15.91
C PRO A 131 -31.35 15.08 -16.38
N GLN A 132 -32.10 15.32 -17.46
CA GLN A 132 -32.30 16.65 -17.99
C GLN A 132 -33.07 17.51 -16.98
N GLY A 133 -32.65 18.76 -16.79
CA GLY A 133 -33.27 19.67 -15.83
C GLY A 133 -32.26 20.58 -15.14
N GLN A 134 -32.47 20.81 -13.85
CA GLN A 134 -31.68 21.71 -13.02
C GLN A 134 -30.36 21.05 -12.61
N MET A 135 -29.29 21.83 -12.65
CA MET A 135 -27.99 21.45 -12.09
C MET A 135 -27.66 22.37 -10.90
N ILE A 136 -27.30 21.77 -9.78
CA ILE A 136 -26.92 22.49 -8.56
C ILE A 136 -25.56 22.02 -8.03
N ALA A 137 -24.86 22.93 -7.35
CA ALA A 137 -23.82 22.56 -6.40
C ALA A 137 -24.49 22.06 -5.11
N ALA A 138 -24.37 20.76 -4.84
CA ALA A 138 -25.01 20.14 -3.69
C ALA A 138 -24.04 20.03 -2.52
N ASN A 139 -24.43 20.63 -1.40
CA ASN A 139 -23.81 20.42 -0.09
C ASN A 139 -24.68 19.47 0.72
N TYR A 140 -24.07 18.66 1.57
CA TYR A 140 -24.78 17.63 2.31
C TYR A 140 -24.50 17.76 3.79
N VAL A 141 -25.57 17.76 4.59
CA VAL A 141 -25.49 17.79 6.06
C VAL A 141 -26.35 16.69 6.65
N ASP A 142 -26.02 16.17 7.82
CA ASP A 142 -26.87 15.25 8.57
C ASP A 142 -28.03 15.99 9.27
N GLU A 143 -28.84 15.25 10.03
CA GLU A 143 -29.95 15.78 10.82
C GLU A 143 -29.51 16.81 11.86
N ASN A 144 -28.24 16.78 12.30
CA ASN A 144 -27.65 17.71 13.26
C ASN A 144 -26.96 18.92 12.60
N GLY A 145 -26.95 19.00 11.26
CA GLY A 145 -26.26 20.05 10.51
C GLY A 145 -24.76 19.79 10.29
N THR A 146 -24.25 18.61 10.62
CA THR A 146 -22.85 18.20 10.40
C THR A 146 -22.63 17.88 8.93
N ALA A 147 -21.56 18.40 8.33
CA ALA A 147 -21.25 18.12 6.93
C ALA A 147 -20.97 16.63 6.67
N VAL A 148 -21.65 16.05 5.68
CA VAL A 148 -21.51 14.65 5.29
C VAL A 148 -20.85 14.57 3.91
N LYS A 149 -19.82 13.74 3.78
CA LYS A 149 -19.20 13.44 2.48
C LYS A 149 -19.68 12.10 1.96
N MET A 150 -20.12 12.09 0.71
CA MET A 150 -20.54 10.88 0.01
C MET A 150 -19.48 10.47 -1.01
N THR A 151 -19.28 9.16 -1.14
CA THR A 151 -18.38 8.57 -2.14
C THR A 151 -19.10 8.29 -3.45
N LYS A 152 -20.38 7.92 -3.36
CA LYS A 152 -21.28 7.68 -4.49
C LYS A 152 -22.69 8.11 -4.10
N ALA A 153 -23.49 8.45 -5.11
CA ALA A 153 -24.92 8.63 -4.92
C ALA A 153 -25.72 8.06 -6.10
N PHE A 154 -26.98 7.77 -5.84
CA PHE A 154 -27.95 7.27 -6.79
C PHE A 154 -29.18 8.15 -6.71
N LEU A 155 -29.53 8.78 -7.84
CA LEU A 155 -30.75 9.54 -7.97
C LEU A 155 -31.84 8.63 -8.52
N VAL A 156 -32.94 8.52 -7.78
CA VAL A 156 -34.16 7.82 -8.17
C VAL A 156 -35.12 8.86 -8.73
N GLU A 157 -35.42 8.77 -10.02
CA GLU A 157 -36.43 9.60 -10.69
C GLU A 157 -37.72 8.77 -10.84
N LYS A 158 -38.67 8.95 -9.91
CA LYS A 158 -39.86 8.09 -9.80
C LYS A 158 -40.72 8.10 -11.07
N ASN A 159 -40.94 9.28 -11.67
CA ASN A 159 -41.78 9.41 -12.86
C ASN A 159 -41.22 8.71 -14.10
N LYS A 160 -39.89 8.55 -14.18
CA LYS A 160 -39.23 7.79 -15.26
C LYS A 160 -38.90 6.35 -14.89
N ASN A 161 -39.15 5.97 -13.64
CA ASN A 161 -38.75 4.68 -13.09
C ASN A 161 -37.26 4.37 -13.35
N ALA A 162 -36.42 5.38 -13.18
CA ALA A 162 -35.01 5.35 -13.56
C ALA A 162 -34.08 5.62 -12.35
N LEU A 163 -32.93 4.95 -12.36
CA LEU A 163 -31.86 5.12 -11.39
C LEU A 163 -30.61 5.69 -12.08
N PHE A 164 -30.14 6.85 -11.63
CA PHE A 164 -28.94 7.49 -12.16
C PHE A 164 -27.80 7.45 -11.13
N ALA A 165 -26.66 6.86 -11.51
CA ALA A 165 -25.49 6.77 -10.64
C ALA A 165 -24.58 8.00 -10.80
N TYR A 166 -24.22 8.61 -9.67
CA TYR A 166 -23.31 9.75 -9.57
C TYR A 166 -22.01 9.33 -8.89
N GLN A 167 -20.90 9.46 -9.63
CA GLN A 167 -19.55 9.29 -9.06
C GLN A 167 -19.10 10.53 -8.27
N ASN A 168 -19.62 11.72 -8.63
CA ASN A 168 -19.36 12.96 -7.91
C ASN A 168 -20.70 13.63 -7.56
N PRO A 169 -21.22 13.43 -6.33
CA PRO A 169 -22.50 14.00 -5.94
C PRO A 169 -22.45 15.49 -5.64
N SER A 170 -21.29 16.16 -5.69
CA SER A 170 -21.22 17.61 -5.47
C SER A 170 -21.83 18.43 -6.61
N SER A 171 -21.90 17.86 -7.82
CA SER A 171 -22.67 18.43 -8.93
C SER A 171 -23.87 17.52 -9.19
N LEU A 172 -25.03 17.98 -8.76
CA LEU A 172 -26.25 17.19 -8.83
C LEU A 172 -27.15 17.74 -9.91
N GLN A 173 -27.39 16.92 -10.94
CA GLN A 173 -28.38 17.20 -11.96
C GLN A 173 -29.66 16.42 -11.67
N PHE A 174 -30.82 17.04 -11.84
CA PHE A 174 -32.09 16.36 -11.61
C PHE A 174 -33.22 17.08 -12.34
N ASN A 175 -34.34 16.38 -12.52
CA ASN A 175 -35.54 16.95 -13.12
C ASN A 175 -36.43 17.58 -12.03
N PRO A 176 -36.51 18.91 -11.89
CA PRO A 176 -37.28 19.55 -10.81
C PRO A 176 -38.80 19.36 -10.92
N ASP A 177 -39.29 18.87 -12.06
CA ASP A 177 -40.71 18.54 -12.27
C ASP A 177 -41.03 17.07 -11.96
N SER A 178 -40.03 16.26 -11.60
CA SER A 178 -40.20 14.86 -11.18
C SER A 178 -40.12 14.70 -9.66
N ASP A 179 -40.71 13.62 -9.16
CA ASP A 179 -40.43 13.12 -7.81
C ASP A 179 -39.02 12.49 -7.82
N ASN A 180 -38.07 13.16 -7.15
CA ASN A 180 -36.68 12.70 -7.04
C ASN A 180 -36.35 12.30 -5.61
N MET A 181 -35.59 11.22 -5.46
CA MET A 181 -34.99 10.82 -4.19
C MET A 181 -33.50 10.58 -4.43
N LEU A 182 -32.66 10.97 -3.48
CA LEU A 182 -31.22 10.73 -3.56
C LEU A 182 -30.83 9.75 -2.48
N ILE A 183 -30.06 8.73 -2.84
CA ILE A 183 -29.45 7.80 -1.90
C ILE A 183 -27.96 7.89 -2.05
N GLY A 184 -27.25 8.03 -0.94
CA GLY A 184 -25.81 8.16 -0.91
C GLY A 184 -25.15 7.04 -0.12
N ILE A 185 -23.88 6.82 -0.41
CA ILE A 185 -22.98 6.01 0.42
C ILE A 185 -21.93 6.97 0.99
N THR A 186 -21.88 7.10 2.31
CA THR A 186 -20.92 7.99 2.98
C THR A 186 -19.49 7.45 2.90
N VAL A 187 -18.51 8.29 3.27
CA VAL A 187 -17.11 7.85 3.42
C VAL A 187 -16.93 6.77 4.50
N GLU A 188 -17.84 6.67 5.47
CA GLU A 188 -17.85 5.58 6.46
C GLU A 188 -18.58 4.32 5.96
N ASN A 189 -18.99 4.26 4.69
CA ASN A 189 -19.78 3.16 4.12
C ASN A 189 -21.15 2.98 4.80
N LEU A 190 -21.78 4.10 5.20
CA LEU A 190 -23.15 4.14 5.68
C LEU A 190 -24.09 4.57 4.54
N ILE A 191 -25.33 4.12 4.59
CA ILE A 191 -26.36 4.55 3.64
C ILE A 191 -26.99 5.82 4.18
N CYS A 192 -27.15 6.82 3.33
CA CYS A 192 -27.89 8.03 3.63
C CYS A 192 -28.90 8.34 2.52
N PHE A 193 -29.92 9.13 2.81
CA PHE A 193 -30.89 9.51 1.78
C PHE A 193 -31.55 10.87 2.01
N VAL A 194 -32.06 11.42 0.91
CA VAL A 194 -33.00 12.55 0.85
C VAL A 194 -34.28 12.04 0.19
N ASN A 195 -35.39 12.03 0.94
CA ASN A 195 -36.68 11.57 0.44
C ASN A 195 -37.29 12.54 -0.61
N TYR A 196 -38.38 12.09 -1.25
CA TYR A 196 -39.09 12.85 -2.28
C TYR A 196 -39.59 14.22 -1.80
N THR A 197 -40.03 14.34 -0.55
CA THR A 197 -40.57 15.59 -0.02
C THR A 197 -39.47 16.63 0.15
N ASN A 198 -38.31 16.23 0.67
CA ASN A 198 -37.19 17.14 0.92
C ASN A 198 -36.58 17.65 -0.39
N PHE A 199 -36.65 16.85 -1.45
CA PHE A 199 -36.18 17.24 -2.79
C PHE A 199 -37.03 18.32 -3.46
N LYS A 200 -38.34 18.40 -3.14
CA LYS A 200 -39.25 19.41 -3.71
C LYS A 200 -38.98 20.83 -3.24
N PHE A 201 -38.23 21.01 -2.14
CA PHE A 201 -37.91 22.32 -1.58
C PHE A 201 -36.67 22.97 -2.22
N ILE A 202 -36.04 22.33 -3.20
CA ILE A 202 -34.94 22.94 -3.95
C ILE A 202 -35.50 24.05 -4.84
N ASP A 203 -35.09 25.30 -4.59
CA ASP A 203 -35.47 26.43 -5.43
C ASP A 203 -34.95 26.22 -6.86
N ARG A 204 -35.87 26.30 -7.84
CA ARG A 204 -35.63 26.14 -9.27
C ARG A 204 -34.62 27.13 -9.85
N LYS A 205 -34.40 28.27 -9.19
CA LYS A 205 -33.42 29.29 -9.60
C LYS A 205 -32.07 29.13 -8.90
N SER A 206 -31.98 28.29 -7.88
CA SER A 206 -30.76 28.17 -7.11
C SER A 206 -29.68 27.43 -7.90
N LYS A 207 -28.45 27.93 -7.81
CA LYS A 207 -27.24 27.28 -8.31
C LYS A 207 -26.58 26.38 -7.27
N SER A 208 -27.01 26.46 -6.01
CA SER A 208 -26.45 25.70 -4.89
C SER A 208 -27.52 25.39 -3.86
N HIS A 209 -27.49 24.21 -3.27
CA HIS A 209 -28.42 23.87 -2.19
C HIS A 209 -27.77 22.95 -1.17
N THR A 210 -28.14 23.11 0.09
CA THR A 210 -27.72 22.21 1.16
C THR A 210 -28.84 21.22 1.42
N LEU A 211 -28.60 19.95 1.12
CA LEU A 211 -29.52 18.85 1.32
C LEU A 211 -29.28 18.22 2.68
N GLN A 212 -30.33 18.15 3.49
CA GLN A 212 -30.31 17.42 4.75
C GLN A 212 -30.52 15.93 4.49
N LEU A 213 -29.54 15.13 4.89
CA LEU A 213 -29.50 13.68 4.75
C LEU A 213 -29.98 13.02 6.03
N LYS A 214 -30.79 11.98 5.88
CA LYS A 214 -31.01 10.99 6.94
C LYS A 214 -29.96 9.90 6.80
N VAL A 215 -29.06 9.80 7.77
CA VAL A 215 -27.99 8.78 7.78
C VAL A 215 -28.48 7.57 8.56
N ILE A 216 -28.39 6.39 7.93
CA ILE A 216 -28.73 5.12 8.56
C ILE A 216 -27.45 4.62 9.24
N ASN A 217 -27.38 4.79 10.57
CA ASN A 217 -26.22 4.42 11.37
C ASN A 217 -26.06 2.91 11.57
N GLU A 218 -27.04 2.12 11.14
CA GLU A 218 -26.95 0.67 11.09
C GLU A 218 -26.55 0.23 9.68
N LYS A 219 -25.60 -0.71 9.57
CA LYS A 219 -25.31 -1.33 8.28
C LYS A 219 -26.56 -2.08 7.83
N ALA A 220 -27.22 -1.60 6.77
CA ALA A 220 -28.30 -2.33 6.14
C ALA A 220 -27.81 -3.72 5.72
N LYS A 221 -28.54 -4.76 6.13
CA LYS A 221 -28.15 -6.16 5.92
C LYS A 221 -28.87 -6.78 4.74
N SER A 222 -30.01 -6.20 4.35
CA SER A 222 -30.87 -6.70 3.28
C SER A 222 -31.45 -5.57 2.43
N SER A 223 -31.96 -5.93 1.25
CA SER A 223 -32.72 -4.99 0.42
C SER A 223 -34.02 -4.56 1.09
N ASP A 224 -34.66 -5.45 1.85
CA ASP A 224 -35.90 -5.17 2.57
C ASP A 224 -35.70 -4.11 3.67
N ASP A 225 -34.55 -4.13 4.36
CA ASP A 225 -34.20 -3.11 5.35
C ASP A 225 -34.17 -1.73 4.70
N ILE A 226 -33.59 -1.64 3.49
CA ILE A 226 -33.51 -0.38 2.73
C ILE A 226 -34.91 0.07 2.31
N LEU A 227 -35.77 -0.84 1.83
CA LEU A 227 -37.15 -0.49 1.45
C LEU A 227 -37.95 0.06 2.63
N GLN A 228 -37.88 -0.62 3.77
CA GLN A 228 -38.57 -0.16 4.99
C GLN A 228 -38.10 1.22 5.44
N LEU A 229 -36.79 1.48 5.39
CA LEU A 229 -36.20 2.76 5.79
C LEU A 229 -36.52 3.90 4.83
N LEU A 230 -36.69 3.60 3.55
CA LEU A 230 -37.05 4.55 2.51
C LEU A 230 -38.56 4.81 2.41
N HIS A 231 -39.39 3.99 3.09
CA HIS A 231 -40.85 4.02 3.01
C HIS A 231 -41.36 3.91 1.56
N ILE A 232 -40.73 3.03 0.76
CA ILE A 232 -41.11 2.74 -0.63
C ILE A 232 -41.51 1.27 -0.82
#